data_AF-A0A1A9C3Q5-F1
#
_entry.id   AF-A0A1A9C3Q5-F1
#
_cell.length_a   1.000
_cell.length_b   1.000
_cell.length_c   1.000
_cell.angle_alpha   90.00
_cell.angle_beta   90.00
_cell.angle_gamma   90.00
#
_symmetry.space_group_name_H-M   'P 1'
#
loop_
_entity.id
_entity.type
_entity.pdbx_description
1 polymer ?
#
loop_
_entity_poly.entity_id
_entity_poly.type
_entity_poly.pdbx_seq_one_letter_code
_entity_poly.pdbx_strand_id
1 'polypeptide(L)'
;MATGIRGRRWLPSGRTSAIVAVVVAVLAGGGWAAKPVWQPWWYAARLCGGHLSGGELADLLPDERLRAGRDTFGSGNRVLRCGVDEGDGRHFVLRIEAQTDTGARLGPLDMEFGIPRDVGRPFPASVPGFYGNFGPVIVQDCPKLGRGHRLVTQVYSHGVEDGPSTASLRTAVRIANGAGAELGCGAKPLPLPDRVEPVRKLSLSRAGNTMCGWLSRAALPDSPSGRAWQVVAPTDDRAAITSCSLIDSGTGESVDFSGWYGDWTAEPFERLLSNNARLPDDLGADEALLGEDFGRAKARCAGESANFLANNYPTKTGRAALSTGEVRGLLNAFATDQAERRDCTELELPGPTVYPRRG
;
A
#
# COMPACT_ATOMS: atom_id res chain seq x y z
N MET A 1 -68.27 -42.77 -21.72
CA MET A 1 -67.81 -43.26 -20.41
C MET A 1 -66.61 -42.44 -20.00
N ALA A 2 -66.78 -41.52 -19.04
CA ALA A 2 -65.73 -40.63 -18.54
C ALA A 2 -65.45 -41.01 -17.08
N THR A 3 -64.29 -41.61 -16.83
CA THR A 3 -63.83 -41.99 -15.49
C THR A 3 -63.10 -40.80 -14.86
N GLY A 4 -63.80 -40.09 -13.97
CA GLY A 4 -63.23 -38.99 -13.18
C GLY A 4 -62.39 -39.51 -12.02
N ILE A 5 -61.07 -39.29 -12.09
CA ILE A 5 -60.15 -39.51 -10.96
C ILE A 5 -60.28 -38.32 -10.00
N ARG A 6 -61.00 -38.51 -8.89
CA ARG A 6 -61.01 -37.57 -7.76
C ARG A 6 -59.68 -37.68 -7.01
N GLY A 7 -58.73 -36.78 -7.31
CA GLY A 7 -57.53 -36.60 -6.51
C GLY A 7 -57.87 -36.07 -5.12
N ARG A 8 -57.69 -36.90 -4.08
CA ARG A 8 -57.69 -36.43 -2.68
C ARG A 8 -56.49 -35.52 -2.48
N ARG A 9 -56.73 -34.21 -2.37
CA ARG A 9 -55.74 -33.25 -1.85
C ARG A 9 -55.48 -33.62 -0.40
N TRP A 10 -54.31 -34.21 -0.14
CA TRP A 10 -53.79 -34.45 1.19
C TRP A 10 -53.43 -33.09 1.79
N LEU A 11 -54.32 -32.53 2.61
CA LEU A 11 -54.01 -31.36 3.41
C LEU A 11 -53.18 -31.85 4.61
N PRO A 12 -51.88 -31.50 4.70
CA PRO A 12 -51.09 -31.89 5.86
C PRO A 12 -51.73 -31.29 7.12
N SER A 13 -51.83 -32.11 8.16
CA SER A 13 -52.39 -31.70 9.45
C SER A 13 -51.71 -30.42 9.96
N GLY A 14 -52.44 -29.54 10.63
CA GLY A 14 -51.90 -28.25 11.10
C GLY A 14 -50.65 -28.35 11.99
N ARG A 15 -50.42 -29.52 12.62
CA ARG A 15 -49.22 -29.81 13.43
C ARG A 15 -47.95 -29.96 12.58
N THR A 16 -48.02 -30.62 11.43
CA THR A 16 -46.87 -30.76 10.52
C THR A 16 -46.42 -29.40 9.97
N SER A 17 -47.37 -28.52 9.63
CA SER A 17 -47.05 -27.16 9.16
C SER A 17 -46.43 -26.29 10.26
N ALA A 18 -46.90 -26.42 11.51
CA ALA A 18 -46.33 -25.69 12.64
C ALA A 18 -44.89 -26.12 12.96
N ILE A 19 -44.59 -27.42 12.93
CA ILE A 19 -43.24 -27.94 13.17
C ILE A 19 -42.27 -27.46 12.08
N VAL A 20 -42.67 -27.52 10.81
CA VAL A 20 -41.84 -27.04 9.70
C VAL A 20 -41.57 -25.53 9.82
N ALA A 21 -42.57 -24.73 10.18
CA ALA A 21 -42.41 -23.30 10.38
C ALA A 21 -41.41 -22.98 11.52
N VAL A 22 -41.48 -23.70 12.65
CA VAL A 22 -40.53 -23.53 13.76
C VAL A 22 -39.12 -23.93 13.36
N VAL A 23 -38.94 -25.06 12.66
CA VAL A 23 -37.62 -25.49 12.18
C VAL A 23 -37.03 -24.46 11.22
N VAL A 24 -37.81 -23.95 10.27
CA VAL A 24 -37.37 -22.89 9.35
C VAL A 24 -37.01 -21.62 10.11
N ALA A 25 -37.79 -21.22 11.11
CA ALA A 25 -37.50 -20.03 11.91
C ALA A 25 -36.23 -20.19 12.75
N VAL A 26 -35.99 -21.37 13.34
CA VAL A 26 -34.77 -21.67 14.09
C VAL A 26 -33.55 -21.74 13.16
N LEU A 27 -33.67 -22.34 11.98
CA LEU A 27 -32.58 -22.38 11.00
C LEU A 27 -32.29 -20.99 10.42
N ALA A 28 -33.32 -20.19 10.15
CA ALA A 28 -33.17 -18.82 9.69
C ALA A 28 -32.54 -17.95 10.80
N GLY A 29 -33.01 -18.07 12.04
CA GLY A 29 -32.46 -17.35 13.19
C GLY A 29 -31.03 -17.75 13.52
N GLY A 30 -30.74 -19.05 13.52
CA GLY A 30 -29.39 -19.58 13.75
C GLY A 30 -28.42 -19.22 12.62
N GLY A 31 -28.85 -19.33 11.36
CA GLY A 31 -28.06 -18.89 10.20
C GLY A 31 -27.80 -17.39 10.17
N TRP A 32 -28.77 -16.60 10.65
CA TRP A 32 -28.65 -15.16 10.79
C TRP A 32 -27.68 -14.75 11.90
N ALA A 33 -27.73 -15.43 13.05
CA ALA A 33 -26.81 -15.20 14.17
C ALA A 33 -25.38 -15.68 13.87
N ALA A 34 -25.23 -16.77 13.12
CA ALA A 34 -23.91 -17.29 12.71
C ALA A 34 -23.28 -16.52 11.54
N LYS A 35 -23.96 -15.51 10.98
CA LYS A 35 -23.48 -14.77 9.80
C LYS A 35 -22.05 -14.24 9.93
N PRO A 36 -21.64 -13.62 11.05
CA PRO A 36 -20.27 -13.14 11.21
C PRO A 36 -19.22 -14.27 11.09
N VAL A 37 -19.57 -15.48 11.51
CA VAL A 37 -18.68 -16.65 11.51
C VAL A 37 -18.52 -17.28 10.14
N TRP A 38 -19.50 -17.20 9.23
CA TRP A 38 -19.36 -17.81 7.89
C TRP A 38 -19.14 -16.78 6.77
N GLN A 39 -19.39 -15.50 7.02
CA GLN A 39 -19.26 -14.44 6.00
C GLN A 39 -17.86 -14.37 5.36
N PRO A 40 -16.72 -14.55 6.08
CA PRO A 40 -15.41 -14.46 5.44
C PRO A 40 -15.23 -15.51 4.33
N TRP A 41 -15.65 -16.74 4.57
CA TRP A 41 -15.58 -17.82 3.57
C TRP A 41 -16.53 -17.59 2.40
N TRP A 42 -17.72 -17.05 2.65
CA TRP A 42 -18.65 -16.69 1.56
C TRP A 42 -18.10 -15.56 0.70
N TYR A 43 -17.57 -14.50 1.32
CA TYR A 43 -16.90 -13.41 0.60
C TYR A 43 -15.70 -13.93 -0.18
N ALA A 44 -14.89 -14.81 0.42
CA ALA A 44 -13.74 -15.40 -0.25
C ALA A 44 -14.10 -16.15 -1.54
N ALA A 45 -15.22 -16.87 -1.52
CA ALA A 45 -15.69 -17.65 -2.66
C ALA A 45 -16.42 -16.82 -3.74
N ARG A 46 -16.92 -15.63 -3.40
CA ARG A 46 -17.82 -14.84 -4.27
C ARG A 46 -17.24 -13.53 -4.75
N LEU A 47 -16.34 -12.91 -3.99
CA LEU A 47 -15.74 -11.63 -4.31
C LEU A 47 -14.35 -11.80 -4.93
N CYS A 48 -13.93 -10.79 -5.68
CA CYS A 48 -12.63 -10.71 -6.33
C CYS A 48 -12.34 -11.95 -7.20
N GLY A 49 -13.35 -12.44 -7.93
CA GLY A 49 -13.21 -13.64 -8.77
C GLY A 49 -12.89 -14.93 -8.00
N GLY A 50 -13.06 -14.96 -6.68
CA GLY A 50 -12.72 -16.11 -5.85
C GLY A 50 -11.24 -16.22 -5.48
N HIS A 51 -10.47 -15.14 -5.65
CA HIS A 51 -9.03 -15.12 -5.33
C HIS A 51 -8.72 -14.92 -3.84
N LEU A 52 -9.71 -14.60 -3.02
CA LEU A 52 -9.55 -14.35 -1.60
C LEU A 52 -9.50 -15.66 -0.77
N SER A 53 -9.00 -15.57 0.46
CA SER A 53 -8.98 -16.68 1.43
C SER A 53 -9.90 -16.38 2.60
N GLY A 54 -10.77 -17.33 2.95
CA GLY A 54 -11.69 -17.17 4.08
C GLY A 54 -10.98 -16.95 5.40
N GLY A 55 -9.83 -17.62 5.62
CA GLY A 55 -9.03 -17.43 6.83
C GLY A 55 -8.38 -16.04 6.92
N GLU A 56 -7.80 -15.58 5.81
CA GLU A 56 -7.18 -14.23 5.76
C GLU A 56 -8.25 -13.14 5.93
N LEU A 57 -9.45 -13.33 5.37
CA LEU A 57 -10.57 -12.43 5.61
C LEU A 57 -11.12 -12.49 7.03
N ALA A 58 -11.10 -13.65 7.69
CA ALA A 58 -11.53 -13.76 9.08
C ALA A 58 -10.61 -12.97 10.02
N ASP A 59 -9.32 -12.86 9.69
CA ASP A 59 -8.35 -12.06 10.43
C ASP A 59 -8.48 -10.54 10.13
N LEU A 60 -8.96 -10.17 8.94
CA LEU A 60 -9.05 -8.78 8.49
C LEU A 60 -10.41 -8.12 8.71
N LEU A 61 -11.48 -8.90 8.81
CA LEU A 61 -12.84 -8.39 8.94
C LEU A 61 -13.27 -8.41 10.42
N PRO A 62 -13.93 -7.36 10.91
CA PRO A 62 -14.51 -7.34 12.24
C PRO A 62 -15.61 -8.39 12.38
N ASP A 63 -15.81 -8.86 13.61
CA ASP A 63 -16.86 -9.83 13.97
C ASP A 63 -18.24 -9.16 14.08
N GLU A 64 -18.67 -8.54 12.97
CA GLU A 64 -19.95 -7.86 12.86
C GLU A 64 -20.64 -8.16 11.53
N ARG A 65 -21.85 -7.64 11.35
CA ARG A 65 -22.62 -7.90 10.15
C ARG A 65 -22.17 -6.98 9.01
N LEU A 66 -21.50 -7.57 8.02
CA LEU A 66 -21.03 -6.86 6.83
C LEU A 66 -21.90 -7.09 5.60
N ARG A 67 -21.60 -6.35 4.53
CA ARG A 67 -22.20 -6.49 3.20
C ARG A 67 -21.12 -6.65 2.14
N ALA A 68 -21.43 -7.39 1.09
CA ALA A 68 -20.60 -7.41 -0.10
C ALA A 68 -20.60 -6.01 -0.74
N GLY A 69 -19.40 -5.49 -1.00
CA GLY A 69 -19.23 -4.26 -1.76
C GLY A 69 -19.30 -4.50 -3.27
N ARG A 70 -18.97 -3.46 -4.03
CA ARG A 70 -18.88 -3.54 -5.49
C ARG A 70 -17.74 -4.47 -5.91
N ASP A 71 -18.01 -5.38 -6.85
CA ASP A 71 -17.02 -6.27 -7.46
C ASP A 71 -17.01 -6.12 -8.99
N THR A 72 -15.82 -5.97 -9.57
CA THR A 72 -15.58 -5.89 -11.01
C THR A 72 -14.62 -6.97 -11.52
N PHE A 73 -14.20 -7.93 -10.70
CA PHE A 73 -13.47 -9.09 -11.19
C PHE A 73 -14.34 -9.96 -12.10
N GLY A 74 -13.74 -10.54 -13.13
CA GLY A 74 -14.42 -11.31 -14.18
C GLY A 74 -15.29 -10.49 -15.13
N SER A 75 -15.32 -9.16 -15.00
CA SER A 75 -16.17 -8.29 -15.82
C SER A 75 -15.50 -7.79 -17.11
N GLY A 76 -14.19 -8.03 -17.27
CA GLY A 76 -13.40 -7.48 -18.39
C GLY A 76 -13.03 -6.01 -18.23
N ASN A 77 -13.25 -5.43 -17.05
CA ASN A 77 -12.84 -4.06 -16.74
C ASN A 77 -11.32 -3.93 -16.63
N ARG A 78 -10.77 -2.78 -17.06
CA ARG A 78 -9.34 -2.47 -16.91
C ARG A 78 -8.94 -2.16 -15.47
N VAL A 79 -9.93 -1.81 -14.64
CA VAL A 79 -9.77 -1.53 -13.22
C VAL A 79 -10.60 -2.54 -12.45
N LEU A 80 -9.90 -3.40 -11.72
CA LEU A 80 -10.50 -4.45 -10.92
C LEU A 80 -10.68 -3.93 -9.49
N ARG A 81 -11.90 -3.99 -9.00
CA ARG A 81 -12.30 -3.53 -7.67
C ARG A 81 -13.11 -4.61 -7.02
N CYS A 82 -12.90 -4.81 -5.74
CA CYS A 82 -13.76 -5.63 -4.91
C CYS A 82 -13.66 -5.15 -3.47
N GLY A 83 -14.60 -5.52 -2.61
CA GLY A 83 -14.57 -5.07 -1.23
C GLY A 83 -15.72 -5.57 -0.39
N VAL A 84 -15.63 -5.24 0.89
CA VAL A 84 -16.62 -5.53 1.92
C VAL A 84 -16.97 -4.21 2.60
N ASP A 85 -18.27 -3.92 2.65
CA ASP A 85 -18.80 -2.71 3.25
C ASP A 85 -19.36 -3.01 4.65
N GLU A 86 -19.39 -1.97 5.48
CA GLU A 86 -20.11 -1.98 6.75
C GLU A 86 -21.62 -2.24 6.53
N GLY A 87 -22.32 -2.53 7.62
CA GLY A 87 -23.76 -2.80 7.60
C GLY A 87 -24.61 -1.66 7.00
N ASP A 88 -24.08 -0.44 6.97
CA ASP A 88 -24.73 0.76 6.41
C ASP A 88 -24.55 0.93 4.89
N GLY A 89 -23.59 0.22 4.28
CA GLY A 89 -23.24 0.32 2.86
C GLY A 89 -22.65 1.67 2.43
N ARG A 90 -22.17 2.48 3.37
CA ARG A 90 -21.52 3.79 3.08
C ARG A 90 -20.03 3.76 3.41
N HIS A 91 -19.64 2.99 4.40
CA HIS A 91 -18.25 2.82 4.80
C HIS A 91 -17.74 1.45 4.35
N PHE A 92 -16.49 1.41 3.91
CA PHE A 92 -15.83 0.15 3.56
C PHE A 92 -15.07 -0.37 4.77
N VAL A 93 -15.10 -1.68 4.98
CA VAL A 93 -14.18 -2.37 5.90
C VAL A 93 -12.95 -2.86 5.13
N LEU A 94 -13.16 -3.37 3.91
CA LEU A 94 -12.12 -3.85 3.03
C LEU A 94 -12.36 -3.29 1.63
N ARG A 95 -11.38 -2.60 1.07
CA ARG A 95 -11.41 -2.13 -0.32
C ARG A 95 -10.15 -2.62 -1.02
N ILE A 96 -10.35 -3.28 -2.14
CA ILE A 96 -9.28 -3.84 -2.97
C ILE A 96 -9.38 -3.19 -4.34
N GLU A 97 -8.25 -2.76 -4.86
CA GLU A 97 -8.15 -2.16 -6.19
C GLU A 97 -6.89 -2.68 -6.89
N ALA A 98 -7.04 -3.14 -8.13
CA ALA A 98 -5.94 -3.55 -8.97
C ALA A 98 -6.13 -2.99 -10.39
N GLN A 99 -5.12 -2.31 -10.91
CA GLN A 99 -5.16 -1.76 -12.26
C GLN A 99 -3.77 -1.70 -12.87
N THR A 100 -3.71 -1.76 -14.20
CA THR A 100 -2.47 -1.44 -14.92
C THR A 100 -2.25 0.06 -14.84
N ASP A 101 -1.09 0.47 -14.35
CA ASP A 101 -0.67 1.84 -14.39
C ASP A 101 -0.32 2.25 -15.83
N THR A 102 -0.91 3.38 -16.23
CA THR A 102 -0.72 3.99 -17.54
C THR A 102 0.10 5.29 -17.45
N GLY A 103 0.55 5.66 -16.25
CA GLY A 103 1.24 6.93 -15.99
C GLY A 103 0.30 8.13 -15.92
N ALA A 104 -0.98 7.90 -15.55
CA ALA A 104 -1.98 8.97 -15.47
C ALA A 104 -2.00 9.66 -14.10
N ARG A 105 -2.36 10.95 -14.10
CA ARG A 105 -2.30 11.87 -12.94
C ARG A 105 -3.10 11.45 -11.72
N LEU A 106 -4.16 10.68 -11.93
CA LEU A 106 -5.01 10.08 -10.89
C LEU A 106 -4.90 8.55 -10.93
N GLY A 107 -3.68 8.06 -11.14
CA GLY A 107 -3.33 6.66 -11.19
C GLY A 107 -3.55 5.93 -9.86
N PRO A 108 -3.26 4.63 -9.78
CA PRO A 108 -3.60 3.83 -8.60
C PRO A 108 -2.97 4.38 -7.33
N LEU A 109 -1.76 4.92 -7.41
CA LEU A 109 -0.99 5.39 -6.25
C LEU A 109 -1.38 6.79 -5.77
N ASP A 110 -2.48 7.34 -6.29
CA ASP A 110 -2.91 8.71 -6.05
C ASP A 110 -2.85 9.13 -4.57
N MET A 111 -3.46 8.29 -3.72
CA MET A 111 -3.61 8.57 -2.30
C MET A 111 -2.31 8.40 -1.50
N GLU A 112 -1.31 7.72 -2.07
CA GLU A 112 -0.01 7.52 -1.42
C GLU A 112 0.88 8.78 -1.50
N PHE A 113 0.61 9.68 -2.46
CA PHE A 113 1.41 10.88 -2.71
C PHE A 113 0.73 12.20 -2.32
N GLY A 114 -0.37 12.16 -1.58
CA GLY A 114 -1.03 13.38 -1.07
C GLY A 114 -0.26 14.08 0.06
N ILE A 115 0.53 13.31 0.82
CA ILE A 115 1.28 13.77 2.02
C ILE A 115 2.64 13.05 1.99
N PRO A 116 3.78 13.70 2.28
CA PRO A 116 5.07 13.02 2.35
C PRO A 116 5.06 12.02 3.51
N ARG A 117 5.47 10.78 3.25
CA ARG A 117 5.18 9.64 4.14
C ARG A 117 6.35 8.69 4.26
N ASP A 118 6.34 7.99 5.40
CA ASP A 118 7.33 6.98 5.71
C ASP A 118 6.92 5.66 5.05
N VAL A 119 7.74 5.19 4.12
CA VAL A 119 7.64 3.83 3.57
C VAL A 119 8.23 2.88 4.62
N GLY A 120 7.53 2.75 5.74
CA GLY A 120 8.15 2.36 7.00
C GLY A 120 8.28 0.86 7.22
N ARG A 121 7.68 0.00 6.38
CA ARG A 121 7.55 -1.42 6.73
C ARG A 121 7.78 -2.36 5.53
N PRO A 122 8.76 -3.28 5.65
CA PRO A 122 9.24 -4.07 4.54
C PRO A 122 8.27 -5.16 4.15
N PHE A 123 8.07 -5.33 2.85
CA PHE A 123 7.68 -6.63 2.33
C PHE A 123 8.89 -7.57 2.36
N PRO A 124 8.68 -8.90 2.39
CA PRO A 124 9.74 -9.84 2.04
C PRO A 124 10.30 -9.50 0.65
N ALA A 125 11.61 -9.66 0.46
CA ALA A 125 12.31 -9.26 -0.78
C ALA A 125 11.70 -9.84 -2.08
N SER A 126 10.92 -10.92 -1.98
CA SER A 126 10.22 -11.54 -3.10
C SER A 126 8.93 -10.84 -3.54
N VAL A 127 8.42 -9.86 -2.78
CA VAL A 127 7.17 -9.15 -3.07
C VAL A 127 7.51 -7.69 -3.36
N PRO A 128 7.41 -7.24 -4.63
CA PRO A 128 7.77 -5.88 -5.01
C PRO A 128 6.66 -4.91 -4.58
N GLY A 129 6.89 -4.18 -3.50
CA GLY A 129 5.92 -3.23 -2.97
C GLY A 129 6.25 -2.75 -1.57
N PHE A 130 5.26 -2.14 -0.92
CA PHE A 130 5.41 -1.52 0.39
C PHE A 130 4.09 -1.50 1.17
N TYR A 131 4.18 -1.35 2.49
CA TYR A 131 3.03 -0.97 3.31
C TYR A 131 2.85 0.55 3.27
N GLY A 132 1.75 0.99 2.67
CA GLY A 132 1.26 2.36 2.77
C GLY A 132 0.41 2.57 4.03
N ASN A 133 -0.16 3.77 4.19
CA ASN A 133 -0.95 4.12 5.39
C ASN A 133 -2.26 3.35 5.50
N PHE A 134 -2.78 2.90 4.37
CA PHE A 134 -4.08 2.25 4.31
C PHE A 134 -3.97 0.74 4.14
N GLY A 135 -2.75 0.22 3.95
CA GLY A 135 -2.48 -1.20 3.78
C GLY A 135 -1.38 -1.47 2.74
N PRO A 136 -1.21 -2.74 2.33
CA PRO A 136 -0.17 -3.13 1.40
C PRO A 136 -0.45 -2.69 -0.04
N VAL A 137 0.60 -2.21 -0.70
CA VAL A 137 0.65 -1.81 -2.11
C VAL A 137 1.70 -2.65 -2.82
N ILE A 138 1.30 -3.41 -3.84
CA ILE A 138 2.19 -4.23 -4.68
C ILE A 138 2.31 -3.58 -6.06
N VAL A 139 3.53 -3.48 -6.57
CA VAL A 139 3.85 -2.94 -7.90
C VAL A 139 4.65 -3.99 -8.67
N GLN A 140 4.03 -4.61 -9.67
CA GLN A 140 4.66 -5.65 -10.52
C GLN A 140 4.83 -5.17 -11.95
N ASP A 141 5.91 -5.56 -12.60
CA ASP A 141 6.06 -5.32 -14.05
C ASP A 141 5.05 -6.15 -14.85
N CYS A 142 4.51 -5.53 -15.92
CA CYS A 142 3.57 -6.14 -16.85
C CYS A 142 4.19 -6.27 -18.26
N PRO A 143 5.09 -7.25 -18.48
CA PRO A 143 5.91 -7.32 -19.69
C PRO A 143 5.10 -7.56 -20.98
N LYS A 144 3.90 -8.17 -20.92
CA LYS A 144 3.07 -8.39 -22.12
C LYS A 144 2.42 -7.10 -22.63
N LEU A 145 2.36 -6.06 -21.80
CA LEU A 145 1.81 -4.77 -22.19
C LEU A 145 2.88 -3.83 -22.76
N GLY A 146 4.16 -4.24 -22.72
CA GLY A 146 5.30 -3.43 -23.16
C GLY A 146 6.13 -2.94 -21.98
N ARG A 147 7.18 -2.18 -22.29
CA ARG A 147 8.09 -1.62 -21.30
C ARG A 147 7.40 -0.53 -20.48
N GLY A 148 7.66 -0.47 -19.17
CA GLY A 148 7.18 0.58 -18.27
C GLY A 148 5.76 0.37 -17.72
N HIS A 149 4.99 -0.56 -18.30
CA HIS A 149 3.67 -0.92 -17.78
C HIS A 149 3.79 -1.77 -16.51
N ARG A 150 2.99 -1.42 -15.51
CA ARG A 150 3.01 -2.05 -14.19
C ARG A 150 1.61 -2.37 -13.71
N LEU A 151 1.44 -3.46 -13.00
CA LEU A 151 0.25 -3.77 -12.23
C LEU A 151 0.43 -3.21 -10.84
N VAL A 152 -0.46 -2.31 -10.44
CA VAL A 152 -0.52 -1.82 -9.07
C VAL A 152 -1.73 -2.43 -8.40
N THR A 153 -1.50 -3.08 -7.27
CA THR A 153 -2.53 -3.70 -6.43
C THR A 153 -2.50 -3.07 -5.05
N GLN A 154 -3.66 -2.70 -4.55
CA GLN A 154 -3.85 -2.05 -3.26
C GLN A 154 -4.91 -2.80 -2.47
N VAL A 155 -4.62 -3.01 -1.18
CA VAL A 155 -5.59 -3.55 -0.23
C VAL A 155 -5.69 -2.57 0.92
N TYR A 156 -6.90 -2.08 1.14
CA TYR A 156 -7.23 -1.11 2.16
C TYR A 156 -8.16 -1.74 3.19
N SER A 157 -7.74 -1.83 4.44
CA SER A 157 -8.60 -2.28 5.54
C SER A 157 -8.85 -1.13 6.52
N HIS A 158 -10.11 -0.72 6.66
CA HIS A 158 -10.48 0.34 7.60
C HIS A 158 -10.65 -0.23 9.01
N GLY A 159 -10.04 0.42 10.01
CA GLY A 159 -10.36 0.18 11.43
C GLY A 159 -9.84 -1.12 12.05
N VAL A 160 -9.12 -1.98 11.30
CA VAL A 160 -8.66 -3.30 11.81
C VAL A 160 -7.13 -3.41 11.92
N GLU A 161 -6.36 -2.59 11.20
CA GLU A 161 -4.90 -2.68 11.20
C GLU A 161 -4.23 -1.48 11.89
N ASP A 162 -3.68 -1.70 13.08
CA ASP A 162 -2.75 -0.75 13.76
C ASP A 162 -1.29 -0.87 13.21
N GLY A 163 -1.09 -1.78 12.26
CA GLY A 163 0.17 -2.06 11.59
C GLY A 163 0.05 -3.21 10.60
N PRO A 164 1.13 -3.58 9.90
CA PRO A 164 1.13 -4.67 8.93
C PRO A 164 0.67 -5.98 9.52
N SER A 165 -0.30 -6.62 8.87
CA SER A 165 -0.65 -8.01 9.14
C SER A 165 -0.21 -8.92 8.01
N THR A 166 0.16 -10.16 8.35
CA THR A 166 0.40 -11.20 7.35
C THR A 166 -0.85 -11.45 6.49
N ALA A 167 -2.05 -11.31 7.07
CA ALA A 167 -3.31 -11.51 6.37
C ALA A 167 -3.54 -10.47 5.25
N SER A 168 -3.27 -9.19 5.50
CA SER A 168 -3.37 -8.14 4.48
C SER A 168 -2.35 -8.33 3.37
N LEU A 169 -1.10 -8.65 3.70
CA LEU A 169 -0.06 -8.90 2.69
C LEU A 169 -0.39 -10.09 1.79
N ARG A 170 -0.84 -11.21 2.39
CA ARG A 170 -1.25 -12.40 1.64
C ARG A 170 -2.45 -12.12 0.76
N THR A 171 -3.43 -11.37 1.27
CA THR A 171 -4.58 -10.89 0.48
C THR A 171 -4.10 -10.09 -0.72
N ALA A 172 -3.20 -9.12 -0.53
CA ALA A 172 -2.65 -8.33 -1.62
C ALA A 172 -1.93 -9.17 -2.66
N VAL A 173 -1.09 -10.13 -2.23
CA VAL A 173 -0.39 -11.05 -3.15
C VAL A 173 -1.36 -11.91 -3.96
N ARG A 174 -2.41 -12.45 -3.33
CA ARG A 174 -3.43 -13.24 -4.03
C ARG A 174 -4.15 -12.41 -5.08
N ILE A 175 -4.57 -11.21 -4.71
CA ILE A 175 -5.24 -10.29 -5.61
C ILE A 175 -4.31 -9.90 -6.75
N ALA A 176 -3.05 -9.57 -6.47
CA ALA A 176 -2.09 -9.18 -7.50
C ALA A 176 -1.87 -10.33 -8.52
N ASN A 177 -1.77 -11.56 -8.03
CA ASN A 177 -1.69 -12.75 -8.88
C ASN A 177 -2.96 -12.97 -9.72
N GLY A 178 -4.15 -12.82 -9.12
CA GLY A 178 -5.43 -12.93 -9.82
C GLY A 178 -5.63 -11.84 -10.87
N ALA A 179 -5.39 -10.59 -10.49
CA ALA A 179 -5.47 -9.42 -11.37
C ALA A 179 -4.46 -9.51 -12.52
N GLY A 180 -3.23 -9.94 -12.26
CA GLY A 180 -2.23 -10.14 -13.31
C GLY A 180 -2.63 -11.18 -14.35
N ALA A 181 -3.32 -12.25 -13.91
CA ALA A 181 -3.88 -13.26 -14.81
C ALA A 181 -5.10 -12.73 -15.58
N GLU A 182 -6.05 -12.07 -14.92
CA GLU A 182 -7.27 -11.53 -15.53
C GLU A 182 -6.97 -10.42 -16.54
N LEU A 183 -6.09 -9.47 -16.18
CA LEU A 183 -5.66 -8.39 -17.08
C LEU A 183 -4.69 -8.88 -18.16
N GLY A 184 -4.22 -10.13 -18.08
CA GLY A 184 -3.31 -10.72 -19.07
C GLY A 184 -1.96 -10.01 -19.19
N CYS A 185 -1.55 -9.25 -18.17
CA CYS A 185 -0.43 -8.32 -18.28
C CYS A 185 0.96 -9.01 -18.26
N GLY A 186 0.99 -10.30 -17.92
CA GLY A 186 2.22 -11.11 -17.94
C GLY A 186 3.09 -10.97 -16.70
N ALA A 187 2.60 -10.34 -15.64
CA ALA A 187 3.28 -10.29 -14.36
C ALA A 187 3.56 -11.71 -13.84
N LYS A 188 4.77 -11.93 -13.32
CA LYS A 188 5.15 -13.22 -12.72
C LYS A 188 4.37 -13.42 -11.41
N PRO A 189 3.76 -14.59 -11.17
CA PRO A 189 3.11 -14.87 -9.90
C PRO A 189 4.06 -14.70 -8.73
N LEU A 190 3.61 -13.96 -7.71
CA LEU A 190 4.33 -13.72 -6.48
C LEU A 190 4.10 -14.86 -5.48
N PRO A 191 5.12 -15.25 -4.69
CA PRO A 191 4.95 -16.21 -3.62
C PRO A 191 4.12 -15.62 -2.49
N LEU A 192 3.28 -16.43 -1.86
CA LEU A 192 2.55 -16.02 -0.66
C LEU A 192 3.52 -15.93 0.52
N PRO A 193 3.59 -14.77 1.21
CA PRO A 193 4.46 -14.64 2.37
C PRO A 193 3.84 -15.31 3.59
N ASP A 194 4.69 -15.94 4.40
CA ASP A 194 4.27 -16.60 5.65
C ASP A 194 4.30 -15.65 6.85
N ARG A 195 4.99 -14.51 6.72
CA ARG A 195 5.09 -13.48 7.76
C ARG A 195 5.37 -12.11 7.15
N VAL A 196 5.06 -11.07 7.91
CA VAL A 196 5.66 -9.74 7.72
C VAL A 196 7.02 -9.73 8.43
N GLU A 197 8.05 -9.21 7.76
CA GLU A 197 9.38 -9.12 8.36
C GLU A 197 9.40 -8.00 9.43
N PRO A 198 9.94 -8.26 10.64
CA PRO A 198 10.00 -7.25 11.68
C PRO A 198 10.96 -6.12 11.27
N VAL A 199 10.60 -4.88 11.62
CA VAL A 199 11.49 -3.73 11.42
C VAL A 199 12.73 -3.89 12.30
N ARG A 200 13.88 -4.10 11.66
CA ARG A 200 15.16 -4.25 12.36
C ARG A 200 15.89 -2.90 12.40
N LYS A 201 16.14 -2.40 13.61
CA LYS A 201 17.02 -1.25 13.83
C LYS A 201 18.47 -1.71 13.84
N LEU A 202 19.28 -1.12 12.98
CA LEU A 202 20.69 -1.42 12.78
C LEU A 202 21.54 -0.29 13.37
N SER A 203 22.76 -0.60 13.79
CA SER A 203 23.79 0.42 13.95
C SER A 203 24.23 0.92 12.57
N LEU A 204 24.77 2.14 12.50
CA LEU A 204 25.34 2.70 11.27
C LEU A 204 26.37 1.75 10.61
N SER A 205 27.24 1.14 11.40
CA SER A 205 28.23 0.17 10.92
C SER A 205 27.61 -1.07 10.27
N ARG A 206 26.45 -1.54 10.75
CA ARG A 206 25.75 -2.71 10.20
C ARG A 206 24.91 -2.36 8.96
N ALA A 207 24.62 -1.08 8.73
CA ALA A 207 23.86 -0.62 7.57
C ALA A 207 24.68 -0.61 6.26
N GLY A 208 26.01 -0.78 6.31
CA GLY A 208 26.89 -0.68 5.13
C GLY A 208 26.51 -1.56 3.94
N ASN A 209 25.91 -2.72 4.19
CA ASN A 209 25.50 -3.70 3.16
C ASN A 209 24.01 -3.62 2.79
N THR A 210 23.32 -2.53 3.14
CA THR A 210 21.91 -2.31 2.77
C THR A 210 21.78 -1.10 1.84
N MET A 211 20.56 -0.77 1.37
CA MET A 211 20.31 0.49 0.65
C MET A 211 20.63 1.73 1.49
N CYS A 212 20.70 1.61 2.82
CA CYS A 212 21.15 2.67 3.72
C CYS A 212 22.67 2.76 3.87
N GLY A 213 23.45 1.98 3.10
CA GLY A 213 24.89 1.91 3.25
C GLY A 213 25.60 3.27 3.08
N TRP A 214 25.00 4.21 2.36
CA TRP A 214 25.48 5.58 2.23
C TRP A 214 25.62 6.31 3.57
N LEU A 215 24.75 6.03 4.55
CA LEU A 215 24.81 6.62 5.90
C LEU A 215 26.09 6.27 6.64
N SER A 216 26.72 5.14 6.32
CA SER A 216 28.00 4.75 6.92
C SER A 216 29.19 5.60 6.45
N ARG A 217 29.03 6.31 5.33
CA ARG A 217 30.05 7.17 4.72
C ARG A 217 29.69 8.66 4.77
N ALA A 218 28.43 8.98 5.06
CA ALA A 218 27.96 10.35 5.17
C ALA A 218 28.49 11.01 6.46
N ALA A 219 28.79 12.29 6.38
CA ALA A 219 28.98 13.12 7.57
C ALA A 219 27.61 13.35 8.20
N LEU A 220 27.30 12.62 9.28
CA LEU A 220 26.03 12.73 9.97
C LEU A 220 26.07 13.86 11.02
N PRO A 221 25.02 14.68 11.11
CA PRO A 221 24.85 15.59 12.23
C PRO A 221 24.76 14.86 13.57
N ASP A 222 25.01 15.59 14.66
CA ASP A 222 24.69 15.10 16.00
C ASP A 222 23.19 14.83 16.13
N SER A 223 22.83 13.77 16.86
CA SER A 223 21.42 13.48 17.09
C SER A 223 20.80 14.47 18.09
N PRO A 224 19.49 14.74 18.02
CA PRO A 224 18.80 15.63 18.96
C PRO A 224 19.00 15.25 20.42
N SER A 225 19.07 13.95 20.74
CA SER A 225 19.29 13.47 22.11
C SER A 225 20.78 13.35 22.51
N GLY A 226 21.70 13.55 21.57
CA GLY A 226 23.13 13.24 21.74
C GLY A 226 23.44 11.73 21.79
N ARG A 227 22.46 10.84 21.56
CA ARG A 227 22.68 9.39 21.46
C ARG A 227 23.05 8.98 20.04
N ALA A 228 23.53 7.75 19.88
CA ALA A 228 23.82 7.22 18.56
C ALA A 228 22.56 7.12 17.69
N TRP A 229 22.70 7.48 16.42
CA TRP A 229 21.72 7.20 15.39
C TRP A 229 21.54 5.69 15.18
N GLN A 230 20.31 5.29 14.89
CA GLN A 230 19.94 3.96 14.43
C GLN A 230 19.42 4.04 13.00
N VAL A 231 19.58 2.95 12.25
CA VAL A 231 19.17 2.88 10.84
C VAL A 231 18.10 1.82 10.66
N VAL A 232 17.07 2.13 9.89
CA VAL A 232 16.09 1.16 9.40
C VAL A 232 16.20 1.09 7.89
N ALA A 233 16.37 -0.13 7.38
CA ALA A 233 16.65 -0.43 5.97
C ALA A 233 15.65 -1.49 5.50
N PRO A 234 14.37 -1.14 5.28
CA PRO A 234 13.32 -2.13 5.13
C PRO A 234 13.30 -2.77 3.73
N THR A 235 13.59 -2.02 2.67
CA THR A 235 13.40 -2.54 1.31
C THR A 235 14.56 -3.45 0.86
N ASP A 236 14.52 -3.92 -0.37
CA ASP A 236 15.72 -4.45 -1.03
C ASP A 236 16.44 -3.30 -1.78
N ASP A 237 17.72 -3.46 -2.10
CA ASP A 237 18.47 -2.43 -2.83
C ASP A 237 18.02 -2.28 -4.29
N ARG A 238 17.33 -3.28 -4.87
CA ARG A 238 16.76 -3.25 -6.23
C ARG A 238 15.25 -3.12 -6.28
N ALA A 239 14.60 -2.90 -5.14
CA ALA A 239 13.17 -2.67 -5.10
C ALA A 239 12.77 -1.44 -5.96
N ALA A 240 11.56 -1.48 -6.53
CA ALA A 240 10.97 -0.35 -7.28
C ALA A 240 10.77 0.88 -6.38
N ILE A 241 10.74 0.68 -5.06
CA ILE A 241 10.79 1.71 -4.05
C ILE A 241 11.84 1.30 -3.03
N THR A 242 12.83 2.16 -2.80
CA THR A 242 13.81 2.03 -1.72
C THR A 242 13.40 2.91 -0.55
N SER A 243 13.64 2.46 0.66
CA SER A 243 13.40 3.24 1.88
C SER A 243 14.59 3.11 2.83
N CYS A 244 14.86 4.18 3.57
CA CYS A 244 15.92 4.26 4.55
C CYS A 244 15.55 5.27 5.63
N SER A 245 15.56 4.88 6.90
CA SER A 245 15.27 5.81 8.00
C SER A 245 16.48 5.96 8.92
N LEU A 246 16.77 7.19 9.29
CA LEU A 246 17.74 7.56 10.32
C LEU A 246 16.98 7.98 11.58
N ILE A 247 17.12 7.22 12.67
CA ILE A 247 16.29 7.34 13.88
C ILE A 247 17.16 7.69 15.09
N ASP A 248 16.81 8.73 15.82
CA ASP A 248 17.45 9.08 17.08
C ASP A 248 17.00 8.07 18.16
N SER A 249 17.94 7.32 18.73
CA SER A 249 17.63 6.30 19.73
C SER A 249 17.15 6.86 21.08
N GLY A 250 17.34 8.16 21.34
CA GLY A 250 16.87 8.81 22.56
C GLY A 250 15.44 9.32 22.46
N THR A 251 15.13 10.08 21.42
CA THR A 251 13.80 10.68 21.21
C THR A 251 12.86 9.82 20.38
N GLY A 252 13.43 8.99 19.49
CA GLY A 252 12.68 8.26 18.47
C GLY A 252 12.23 9.13 17.29
N GLU A 253 12.68 10.38 17.19
CA GLU A 253 12.51 11.19 15.98
C GLU A 253 13.30 10.58 14.82
N SER A 254 12.80 10.76 13.60
CA SER A 254 13.40 10.17 12.39
C SER A 254 13.52 11.17 11.25
N VAL A 255 14.46 10.86 10.36
CA VAL A 255 14.48 11.37 9.00
C VAL A 255 14.39 10.20 8.05
N ASP A 256 13.42 10.25 7.16
CA ASP A 256 13.04 9.16 6.28
C ASP A 256 13.40 9.50 4.84
N PHE A 257 14.12 8.60 4.18
CA PHE A 257 14.59 8.75 2.81
C PHE A 257 13.95 7.66 1.96
N SER A 258 13.43 8.02 0.80
CA SER A 258 12.88 7.03 -0.13
C SER A 258 13.23 7.34 -1.57
N GLY A 259 13.45 6.30 -2.36
CA GLY A 259 13.73 6.39 -3.79
C GLY A 259 12.64 5.63 -4.53
N TRP A 260 12.08 6.21 -5.59
CA TRP A 260 10.94 5.69 -6.32
C TRP A 260 11.31 5.63 -7.79
N TYR A 261 11.17 4.46 -8.42
CA TYR A 261 11.72 4.21 -9.76
C TYR A 261 10.64 3.79 -10.76
N GLY A 262 10.49 4.59 -11.81
CA GLY A 262 9.58 4.39 -12.94
C GLY A 262 8.79 5.67 -13.29
N ASP A 263 8.31 5.75 -14.53
CA ASP A 263 7.58 6.93 -15.04
C ASP A 263 6.30 7.26 -14.24
N TRP A 264 5.73 6.25 -13.58
CA TRP A 264 4.61 6.39 -12.65
C TRP A 264 4.88 7.30 -11.45
N THR A 265 6.14 7.67 -11.20
CA THR A 265 6.54 8.50 -10.06
C THR A 265 6.49 10.00 -10.34
N ALA A 266 6.51 10.43 -11.60
CA ALA A 266 6.65 11.86 -11.93
C ALA A 266 5.47 12.71 -11.44
N GLU A 267 4.27 12.50 -11.99
CA GLU A 267 3.08 13.31 -11.66
C GLU A 267 2.66 13.18 -10.17
N PRO A 268 2.74 12.01 -9.52
CA PRO A 268 2.41 11.94 -8.10
C PRO A 268 3.37 12.76 -7.22
N PHE A 269 4.66 12.80 -7.54
CA PHE A 269 5.61 13.68 -6.85
C PHE A 269 5.38 15.16 -7.16
N GLU A 270 4.99 15.52 -8.38
CA GLU A 270 4.61 16.90 -8.70
C GLU A 270 3.42 17.37 -7.86
N ARG A 271 2.42 16.50 -7.68
CA ARG A 271 1.31 16.82 -6.78
C ARG A 271 1.77 16.90 -5.33
N LEU A 272 2.62 15.97 -4.87
CA LEU A 272 3.17 16.01 -3.53
C LEU A 272 3.76 17.40 -3.25
N LEU A 273 4.57 17.92 -4.18
CA LEU A 273 5.12 19.26 -4.10
C LEU A 273 4.04 20.35 -4.12
N SER A 274 3.13 20.30 -5.09
CA SER A 274 2.06 21.29 -5.26
C SER A 274 1.14 21.39 -4.04
N ASN A 275 0.92 20.28 -3.34
CA ASN A 275 0.05 20.23 -2.17
C ASN A 275 0.75 20.66 -0.88
N ASN A 276 2.07 20.48 -0.79
CA ASN A 276 2.79 20.63 0.47
C ASN A 276 3.76 21.82 0.50
N ALA A 277 4.12 22.41 -0.65
CA ALA A 277 4.98 23.59 -0.75
C ALA A 277 4.28 24.75 -1.48
N ARG A 278 4.57 25.99 -1.05
CA ARG A 278 4.18 27.21 -1.77
C ARG A 278 5.27 27.56 -2.77
N LEU A 279 5.03 27.20 -4.02
CA LEU A 279 5.95 27.48 -5.12
C LEU A 279 5.60 28.83 -5.77
N PRO A 280 6.61 29.63 -6.16
CA PRO A 280 6.42 30.77 -7.05
C PRO A 280 5.77 30.37 -8.38
N ASP A 281 5.07 31.29 -9.05
CA ASP A 281 4.34 31.01 -10.30
C ASP A 281 5.27 30.59 -11.46
N ASP A 282 6.55 30.97 -11.42
CA ASP A 282 7.57 30.64 -12.41
C ASP A 282 8.31 29.33 -12.12
N LEU A 283 8.01 28.67 -11.00
CA LEU A 283 8.64 27.41 -10.61
C LEU A 283 7.68 26.23 -10.73
N GLY A 284 8.06 25.27 -11.57
CA GLY A 284 7.32 24.03 -11.78
C GLY A 284 7.34 23.12 -10.55
N ALA A 285 6.27 22.34 -10.38
CA ALA A 285 6.22 21.29 -9.37
C ALA A 285 7.00 20.03 -9.78
N ASP A 286 7.61 20.02 -10.96
CA ASP A 286 8.48 18.94 -11.46
C ASP A 286 9.94 19.12 -11.05
N GLU A 287 10.28 20.21 -10.35
CA GLU A 287 11.63 20.58 -9.96
C GLU A 287 12.16 19.80 -8.75
N ALA A 288 13.50 19.73 -8.64
CA ALA A 288 14.19 19.30 -7.42
C ALA A 288 14.26 20.47 -6.43
N LEU A 289 13.63 20.33 -5.25
CA LEU A 289 13.47 21.44 -4.30
C LEU A 289 13.34 20.99 -2.84
N LEU A 290 13.42 21.95 -1.92
CA LEU A 290 13.19 21.75 -0.49
C LEU A 290 11.92 22.43 -0.02
N GLY A 291 11.06 21.69 0.65
CA GLY A 291 10.07 22.25 1.58
C GLY A 291 10.66 22.43 2.98
N GLU A 292 9.87 22.98 3.88
CA GLU A 292 10.23 23.11 5.31
C GLU A 292 10.51 21.73 5.95
N ASP A 293 9.64 20.76 5.68
CA ASP A 293 9.63 19.45 6.34
C ASP A 293 10.08 18.29 5.43
N PHE A 294 10.34 18.54 4.15
CA PHE A 294 10.70 17.50 3.19
C PHE A 294 11.58 18.06 2.06
N GLY A 295 12.23 17.19 1.29
CA GLY A 295 12.99 17.57 0.10
C GLY A 295 12.87 16.54 -1.01
N ARG A 296 13.00 17.00 -2.26
CA ARG A 296 12.96 16.15 -3.45
C ARG A 296 14.21 16.33 -4.28
N ALA A 297 14.79 15.22 -4.73
CA ALA A 297 15.70 15.14 -5.86
C ALA A 297 15.09 14.25 -6.95
N LYS A 298 15.54 14.36 -8.19
CA LYS A 298 15.06 13.52 -9.30
C LYS A 298 16.22 13.07 -10.21
N ALA A 299 16.00 11.99 -10.95
CA ALA A 299 16.94 11.47 -11.95
C ALA A 299 16.17 10.68 -13.02
N ARG A 300 16.89 10.13 -14.00
CA ARG A 300 16.39 9.12 -14.92
C ARG A 300 17.15 7.81 -14.75
N CYS A 301 16.47 6.73 -14.36
CA CYS A 301 17.09 5.41 -14.20
C CYS A 301 16.61 4.49 -15.32
N ALA A 302 17.54 3.90 -16.08
CA ALA A 302 17.23 3.14 -17.29
C ALA A 302 16.30 3.90 -18.27
N GLY A 303 16.36 5.24 -18.28
CA GLY A 303 15.49 6.07 -19.12
C GLY A 303 14.06 6.28 -18.59
N GLU A 304 13.71 5.78 -17.40
CA GLU A 304 12.44 6.10 -16.71
C GLU A 304 12.67 7.13 -15.61
N SER A 305 11.63 7.86 -15.21
CA SER A 305 11.66 8.81 -14.09
C SER A 305 12.08 8.13 -12.78
N ALA A 306 12.89 8.81 -11.97
CA ALA A 306 13.20 8.42 -10.62
C ALA A 306 13.12 9.62 -9.68
N ASN A 307 12.51 9.43 -8.52
CA ASN A 307 12.30 10.48 -7.54
C ASN A 307 12.85 10.05 -6.18
N PHE A 308 13.59 10.94 -5.54
CA PHE A 308 14.15 10.74 -4.21
C PHE A 308 13.52 11.74 -3.26
N LEU A 309 13.00 11.26 -2.14
CA LEU A 309 12.37 12.06 -1.11
C LEU A 309 13.19 11.96 0.16
N ALA A 310 13.36 13.08 0.86
CA ALA A 310 13.64 13.11 2.29
C ALA A 310 12.44 13.70 3.02
N ASN A 311 12.05 13.10 4.12
CA ASN A 311 10.97 13.52 4.98
C ASN A 311 11.50 13.69 6.42
N ASN A 312 11.17 14.80 7.04
CA ASN A 312 11.62 15.19 8.38
C ASN A 312 10.45 15.79 9.17
N TYR A 313 9.23 15.28 8.94
CA TYR A 313 8.06 15.71 9.70
C TYR A 313 8.25 15.44 11.20
N PRO A 314 7.92 16.41 12.07
CA PRO A 314 7.92 16.19 13.51
C PRO A 314 6.94 15.08 13.91
N THR A 315 7.41 14.05 14.60
CA THR A 315 6.53 12.92 14.97
C THR A 315 6.03 13.02 16.41
N LYS A 316 6.93 13.05 17.40
CA LYS A 316 6.57 12.86 18.83
C LYS A 316 6.73 14.12 19.65
N THR A 317 7.79 14.87 19.39
CA THR A 317 8.20 16.03 20.17
C THR A 317 7.68 17.35 19.60
N GLY A 318 7.05 17.30 18.42
CA GLY A 318 6.65 18.49 17.67
C GLY A 318 7.84 19.28 17.11
N ARG A 319 9.06 18.70 17.14
CA ARG A 319 10.26 19.25 16.51
C ARG A 319 10.79 18.28 15.48
N ALA A 320 11.25 18.83 14.36
CA ALA A 320 11.93 18.06 13.32
C ALA A 320 13.26 17.50 13.86
N ALA A 321 13.68 16.33 13.38
CA ALA A 321 14.88 15.65 13.87
C ALA A 321 16.16 16.40 13.46
N LEU A 322 16.14 17.02 12.28
CA LEU A 322 17.26 17.77 11.72
C LEU A 322 16.80 19.14 11.21
N SER A 323 17.74 20.05 10.98
CA SER A 323 17.48 21.29 10.23
C SER A 323 17.31 20.99 8.73
N THR A 324 16.61 21.86 8.01
CA THR A 324 16.43 21.70 6.55
C THR A 324 17.76 21.67 5.79
N GLY A 325 18.78 22.41 6.27
CA GLY A 325 20.13 22.37 5.67
C GLY A 325 20.82 21.02 5.81
N GLU A 326 20.65 20.35 6.95
CA GLU A 326 21.15 19.00 7.20
C GLU A 326 20.36 17.96 6.40
N VAL A 327 19.03 18.08 6.36
CA VAL A 327 18.17 17.21 5.52
C VAL A 327 18.59 17.31 4.05
N ARG A 328 18.83 18.52 3.54
CA ARG A 328 19.34 18.73 2.17
C ARG A 328 20.66 18.00 1.93
N GLY A 329 21.62 18.13 2.85
CA GLY A 329 22.91 17.46 2.76
C GLY A 329 22.76 15.93 2.68
N LEU A 330 21.92 15.37 3.56
CA LEU A 330 21.63 13.94 3.58
C LEU A 330 20.84 13.46 2.37
N LEU A 331 19.85 14.22 1.90
CA LEU A 331 19.09 13.93 0.68
C LEU A 331 20.01 13.89 -0.54
N ASN A 332 20.93 14.84 -0.66
CA ASN A 332 21.90 14.87 -1.75
C ASN A 332 22.80 13.64 -1.73
N ALA A 333 23.28 13.24 -0.55
CA ALA A 333 24.08 12.03 -0.38
C ALA A 333 23.30 10.75 -0.72
N PHE A 334 22.05 10.65 -0.24
CA PHE A 334 21.14 9.54 -0.55
C PHE A 334 20.86 9.44 -2.05
N ALA A 335 20.42 10.53 -2.69
CA ALA A 335 20.06 10.55 -4.10
C ALA A 335 21.26 10.22 -4.99
N THR A 336 22.46 10.70 -4.64
CA THR A 336 23.71 10.37 -5.35
C THR A 336 24.03 8.88 -5.25
N ASP A 337 24.05 8.30 -4.04
CA ASP A 337 24.35 6.87 -3.86
C ASP A 337 23.30 5.98 -4.56
N GLN A 338 22.02 6.34 -4.50
CA GLN A 338 20.97 5.56 -5.18
C GLN A 338 21.02 5.70 -6.71
N ALA A 339 21.34 6.90 -7.22
CA ALA A 339 21.53 7.13 -8.64
C ALA A 339 22.72 6.34 -9.18
N GLU A 340 23.85 6.34 -8.48
CA GLU A 340 25.05 5.56 -8.83
C GLU A 340 24.76 4.06 -8.85
N ARG A 341 24.09 3.51 -7.83
CA ARG A 341 23.77 2.07 -7.76
C ARG A 341 22.89 1.56 -8.90
N ARG A 342 22.14 2.46 -9.54
CA ARG A 342 21.15 2.15 -10.58
C ARG A 342 21.53 2.71 -11.94
N ASP A 343 22.75 3.21 -12.09
CA ASP A 343 23.25 3.82 -13.32
C ASP A 343 22.29 4.91 -13.86
N CYS A 344 21.77 5.74 -12.96
CA CYS A 344 20.84 6.80 -13.33
C CYS A 344 21.59 8.00 -13.93
N THR A 345 20.94 8.68 -14.87
CA THR A 345 21.39 9.90 -15.52
C THR A 345 20.56 11.10 -15.05
N GLU A 346 20.95 12.31 -15.44
CA GLU A 346 20.15 13.53 -15.20
C GLU A 346 19.78 13.74 -13.72
N LEU A 347 20.71 13.42 -12.80
CA LEU A 347 20.49 13.65 -11.38
C LEU A 347 20.42 15.16 -11.11
N GLU A 348 19.26 15.59 -10.65
CA GLU A 348 18.98 16.94 -10.20
C GLU A 348 18.78 16.94 -8.69
N LEU A 349 19.63 17.70 -8.00
CA LEU A 349 19.64 17.85 -6.56
C LEU A 349 18.99 19.18 -6.16
N PRO A 350 18.27 19.23 -5.03
CA PRO A 350 17.67 20.46 -4.57
C PRO A 350 18.72 21.51 -4.18
N GLY A 351 18.43 22.76 -4.55
CA GLY A 351 19.16 23.95 -4.11
C GLY A 351 18.97 24.26 -2.62
N PRO A 352 19.62 25.31 -2.09
CA PRO A 352 19.49 25.71 -0.69
C PRO A 352 18.18 26.44 -0.36
N THR A 353 17.41 26.85 -1.37
CA THR A 353 16.14 27.57 -1.18
C THR A 353 15.10 26.65 -0.55
N VAL A 354 14.48 27.13 0.52
CA VAL A 354 13.41 26.43 1.23
C VAL A 354 12.08 27.08 0.92
N TYR A 355 11.13 26.30 0.42
CA TYR A 355 9.78 26.75 0.10
C TYR A 355 8.84 26.49 1.28
N PRO A 356 8.08 27.50 1.74
CA PRO A 356 7.23 27.37 2.92
C PRO A 356 6.06 26.41 2.69
N ARG A 357 5.56 25.79 3.77
CA ARG A 357 4.46 24.83 3.69
C ARG A 357 3.17 25.48 3.17
N ARG A 358 2.42 24.75 2.34
CA ARG A 358 1.06 25.17 1.96
C ARG A 358 0.14 25.05 3.19
N GLY A 359 -0.60 26.12 3.48
CA GLY A 359 -1.47 26.23 4.67
C GLY A 359 -2.82 25.58 4.48
#